data_AF-A0A7S2N2L6-F1
#
_entry.id   AF-A0A7S2N2L6-F1
#
_cell.length_a   1.000
_cell.length_b   1.000
_cell.length_c   1.000
_cell.angle_alpha   90.00
_cell.angle_beta   90.00
_cell.angle_gamma   90.00
#
_symmetry.space_group_name_H-M   'P 1'
#
loop_
_entity.id
_entity.type
_entity.pdbx_description
1 polymer ?
#
loop_
_entity_poly.entity_id
_entity_poly.type
_entity_poly.pdbx_seq_one_letter_code
_entity_poly.pdbx_strand_id
1 'polypeptide(L)'
;MAQETQHKKRGISKFFLALSLIIAIATVNILLFHQVFNLHHHQQQHQLCDTPTTLSFQSDPPPSSSSSSLQEKKQRHLEFVHIPKTGGTSIEHVAAEKNISWGFCKFVGPELSLLNSNDAYECPGTYKSASKQGEKSMFREGSFPGLLPDPEMGCTSWHLPPYFFDNLHPDYNPYAHADLFAVVRNPYTRMISEYYYRGKQIRLETNEQLNDPERMNEWLEFRLKERLKLIDHPYPW
;
A
#
# COMPACT_ATOMS: atom_id res chain seq x y z
N MET A 1 30.48 -39.25 56.29
CA MET A 1 29.33 -38.58 55.63
C MET A 1 29.53 -37.09 55.32
N ALA A 2 30.63 -36.42 55.72
CA ALA A 2 30.82 -34.98 55.47
C ALA A 2 31.63 -34.61 54.21
N GLN A 3 32.33 -35.58 53.58
CA GLN A 3 33.19 -35.29 52.40
C GLN A 3 32.46 -35.40 51.06
N GLU A 4 31.33 -36.09 51.00
CA GLU A 4 30.61 -36.35 49.73
C GLU A 4 29.80 -35.14 49.24
N THR A 5 29.44 -34.21 50.14
CA THR A 5 28.66 -33.00 49.82
C THR A 5 29.50 -31.85 49.23
N GLN A 6 30.83 -31.84 49.41
CA GLN A 6 31.68 -30.80 48.83
C GLN A 6 31.92 -30.98 47.32
N HIS A 7 31.94 -32.21 46.81
CA HIS A 7 32.20 -32.47 45.39
C HIS A 7 31.03 -32.01 44.49
N LYS A 8 29.79 -32.11 45.00
CA LYS A 8 28.58 -31.72 44.26
C LYS A 8 28.43 -30.21 44.10
N LYS A 9 28.87 -29.40 45.07
CA LYS A 9 28.85 -27.92 44.99
C LYS A 9 29.84 -27.35 43.97
N ARG A 10 31.00 -28.01 43.77
CA ARG A 10 32.00 -27.57 42.77
C ARG A 10 31.54 -27.78 41.32
N GLY A 11 30.76 -28.82 41.04
CA GLY A 11 30.24 -29.08 39.69
C GLY A 11 29.22 -28.05 39.22
N ILE A 12 28.33 -27.64 40.13
CA ILE A 12 27.25 -26.70 39.85
C ILE A 12 27.78 -25.30 39.51
N SER A 13 28.82 -24.84 40.22
CA SER A 13 29.44 -23.52 39.95
C SER A 13 30.08 -23.44 38.55
N LYS A 14 30.71 -24.51 38.07
CA LYS A 14 31.30 -24.54 36.72
C LYS A 14 30.24 -24.51 35.62
N PHE A 15 29.10 -25.16 35.84
CA PHE A 15 28.00 -25.15 34.89
C PHE A 15 27.40 -23.75 34.70
N PHE A 16 27.16 -23.02 35.80
CA PHE A 16 26.64 -21.66 35.72
C PHE A 16 27.61 -20.68 35.04
N LEU A 17 28.92 -20.82 35.27
CA LEU A 17 29.94 -20.01 34.58
C LEU A 17 30.02 -20.32 33.07
N ALA A 18 29.88 -21.60 32.68
CA ALA A 18 29.84 -21.96 31.27
C ALA A 18 28.58 -21.44 30.58
N LEU A 19 27.42 -21.55 31.24
CA LEU A 19 26.16 -21.05 30.70
C LEU A 19 26.14 -19.53 30.55
N SER A 20 26.66 -18.79 31.55
CA SER A 20 26.74 -17.32 31.46
C SER A 20 27.67 -16.85 30.33
N LEU A 21 28.78 -17.56 30.09
CA LEU A 21 29.69 -17.27 28.99
C LEU A 21 29.04 -17.52 27.62
N ILE A 22 28.28 -18.62 27.46
CA ILE A 22 27.57 -18.92 26.21
C ILE A 22 26.53 -17.83 25.91
N ILE A 23 25.77 -17.40 26.92
CA ILE A 23 24.78 -16.32 26.77
C ILE A 23 25.47 -15.02 26.35
N ALA A 24 26.60 -14.66 26.97
CA ALA A 24 27.36 -13.47 26.62
C ALA A 24 27.90 -13.51 25.18
N ILE A 25 28.38 -14.67 24.71
CA ILE A 25 28.83 -14.82 23.33
C ILE A 25 27.65 -14.71 22.35
N ALA A 26 26.50 -15.30 22.67
CA ALA A 26 25.31 -15.21 21.83
C ALA A 26 24.80 -13.76 21.71
N THR A 27 24.75 -13.01 22.81
CA THR A 27 24.30 -11.61 22.79
C THR A 27 25.24 -10.72 21.97
N VAL A 28 26.55 -10.90 22.08
CA VAL A 28 27.53 -10.16 21.25
C VAL A 28 27.35 -10.48 19.77
N ASN A 29 27.17 -11.74 19.40
CA ASN A 29 26.94 -12.11 17.99
C ASN A 29 25.65 -11.53 17.43
N ILE A 30 24.55 -11.52 18.21
CA ILE A 30 23.27 -10.91 17.79
C ILE A 30 23.44 -9.40 17.56
N LEU A 31 24.15 -8.71 18.45
CA LEU A 31 24.41 -7.27 18.30
C LEU A 31 25.27 -6.98 17.07
N LEU A 32 26.32 -7.77 16.81
CA LEU A 32 27.15 -7.62 15.62
C LEU A 32 26.36 -7.90 14.34
N PHE A 33 25.50 -8.92 14.33
CA PHE A 33 24.63 -9.22 13.19
C PHE A 33 23.67 -8.06 12.90
N HIS A 34 23.07 -7.47 13.93
CA HIS A 34 22.20 -6.31 13.79
C HIS A 34 22.95 -5.08 13.24
N GLN A 35 24.19 -4.84 13.68
CA GLN A 35 25.01 -3.75 13.16
C GLN A 35 25.37 -3.95 11.68
N VAL A 36 25.75 -5.16 11.28
CA VAL A 36 26.08 -5.48 9.88
C VAL A 36 24.84 -5.37 8.98
N PHE A 37 23.70 -5.89 9.43
CA PHE A 37 22.44 -5.82 8.69
C PHE A 37 22.00 -4.36 8.45
N ASN A 38 22.09 -3.51 9.49
CA ASN A 38 21.77 -2.09 9.37
C ASN A 38 22.71 -1.34 8.41
N LEU A 39 24.01 -1.68 8.41
CA LEU A 39 24.98 -1.05 7.51
C LEU A 39 24.73 -1.41 6.03
N HIS A 40 24.39 -2.67 5.76
CA HIS A 40 24.08 -3.11 4.40
C HIS A 40 22.81 -2.44 3.85
N HIS A 41 21.79 -2.27 4.69
CA HIS A 41 20.56 -1.58 4.31
C HIS A 41 20.81 -0.10 3.95
N HIS A 42 21.68 0.59 4.69
CA HIS A 42 22.04 1.98 4.38
C HIS A 42 22.78 2.13 3.03
N GLN A 43 23.63 1.14 2.67
CA GLN A 43 24.42 1.22 1.43
C GLN A 43 23.58 1.03 0.16
N GLN A 44 22.49 0.25 0.22
CA GLN A 44 21.57 0.08 -0.91
C GLN A 44 20.73 1.35 -1.17
N GLN A 45 20.43 2.15 -0.13
CA GLN A 45 19.63 3.36 -0.28
C GLN A 45 20.38 4.53 -0.93
N HIS A 46 21.69 4.68 -0.68
CA HIS A 46 22.48 5.75 -1.30
C HIS A 46 22.73 5.54 -2.81
N GLN A 47 22.64 4.31 -3.33
CA GLN A 47 22.83 4.05 -4.77
C GLN A 47 21.64 4.48 -5.65
N LEU A 48 20.46 4.76 -5.06
CA LEU A 48 19.25 5.13 -5.81
C LEU A 48 19.02 6.65 -5.93
N CYS A 49 19.67 7.47 -5.10
CA CYS A 49 19.38 8.91 -5.01
C CYS A 49 20.39 9.82 -5.74
N ASP A 50 21.54 9.31 -6.18
CA ASP A 50 22.64 10.14 -6.71
C ASP A 50 22.65 10.30 -8.24
N THR A 51 21.57 9.95 -8.95
CA THR A 51 21.44 10.30 -10.37
C THR A 51 20.53 11.52 -10.53
N PRO A 52 21.08 12.73 -10.80
CA PRO A 52 20.29 13.88 -11.16
C PRO A 52 19.70 13.65 -12.56
N THR A 53 18.53 13.03 -12.61
CA THR A 53 17.74 12.97 -13.84
C THR A 53 17.22 14.37 -14.12
N THR A 54 18.00 15.12 -14.88
CA THR A 54 17.56 16.36 -15.51
C THR A 54 16.46 15.98 -16.50
N LEU A 55 15.20 16.03 -16.06
CA LEU A 55 14.03 15.86 -16.94
C LEU A 55 13.94 17.08 -17.86
N SER A 56 14.73 17.08 -18.93
CA SER A 56 14.45 17.93 -20.08
C SER A 56 13.15 17.44 -20.72
N PHE A 57 12.09 18.22 -20.59
CA PHE A 57 10.82 18.01 -21.28
C PHE A 57 11.04 18.30 -22.77
N GLN A 58 11.59 17.33 -23.50
CA GLN A 58 11.62 17.36 -24.96
C GLN A 58 10.23 16.97 -25.45
N SER A 59 9.56 17.93 -26.09
CA SER A 59 8.41 17.66 -26.91
C SER A 59 8.92 16.87 -28.13
N ASP A 60 8.53 15.61 -28.22
CA ASP A 60 8.88 14.78 -29.38
C ASP A 60 8.35 15.44 -30.67
N PRO A 61 9.18 15.55 -31.72
CA PRO A 61 8.70 16.00 -33.02
C PRO A 61 7.71 14.99 -33.61
N PRO A 62 6.75 15.43 -34.43
CA PRO A 62 5.78 14.53 -35.05
C PRO A 62 6.51 13.49 -35.92
N PRO A 63 6.08 12.22 -35.89
CA PRO A 63 6.80 11.15 -36.54
C PRO A 63 6.83 11.35 -38.06
N SER A 64 8.03 11.59 -38.59
CA SER A 64 8.29 11.56 -40.02
C SER A 64 8.14 10.12 -40.53
N SER A 65 7.33 9.99 -41.58
CA SER A 65 6.99 8.75 -42.26
C SER A 65 8.21 8.05 -42.86
N SER A 66 8.58 6.89 -42.32
CA SER A 66 9.23 5.83 -43.10
C SER A 66 9.06 4.47 -42.43
N SER A 67 8.18 3.67 -43.02
CA SER A 67 8.11 2.20 -43.05
C SER A 67 9.17 1.41 -42.27
N SER A 68 8.77 0.76 -41.17
CA SER A 68 8.98 -0.68 -40.90
C SER A 68 8.89 -1.01 -39.40
N SER A 69 7.67 -1.21 -38.90
CA SER A 69 7.35 -2.26 -37.93
C SER A 69 5.84 -2.26 -37.71
N LEU A 70 5.16 -3.20 -38.36
CA LEU A 70 3.88 -3.70 -37.88
C LEU A 70 4.16 -4.51 -36.60
N GLN A 71 4.67 -3.86 -35.54
CA GLN A 71 4.30 -4.30 -34.21
C GLN A 71 2.82 -3.95 -34.11
N GLU A 72 1.96 -4.97 -34.01
CA GLU A 72 0.58 -4.77 -33.62
C GLU A 72 0.56 -3.74 -32.49
N LYS A 73 -0.03 -2.55 -32.74
CA LYS A 73 -0.41 -1.65 -31.68
C LYS A 73 -1.46 -2.41 -30.87
N LYS A 74 -1.01 -3.27 -29.96
CA LYS A 74 -1.84 -3.88 -28.93
C LYS A 74 -2.54 -2.72 -28.27
N GLN A 75 -3.85 -2.60 -28.51
CA GLN A 75 -4.62 -1.46 -28.04
C GLN A 75 -4.43 -1.38 -26.53
N ARG A 76 -3.78 -0.30 -26.08
CA ARG A 76 -3.68 -0.03 -24.65
C ARG A 76 -5.09 0.30 -24.19
N HIS A 77 -5.50 -0.36 -23.12
CA HIS A 77 -6.78 -0.07 -22.49
C HIS A 77 -6.60 1.13 -21.56
N LEU A 78 -7.69 1.86 -21.30
CA LEU A 78 -7.67 3.00 -20.41
C LEU A 78 -7.91 2.54 -18.97
N GLU A 79 -7.09 3.02 -18.02
CA GLU A 79 -7.21 2.68 -16.60
C GLU A 79 -7.26 3.90 -15.70
N PHE A 80 -8.14 3.84 -14.71
CA PHE A 80 -8.36 4.91 -13.75
C PHE A 80 -7.52 4.71 -12.49
N VAL A 81 -6.74 5.74 -12.14
CA VAL A 81 -6.03 5.82 -10.85
C VAL A 81 -6.90 6.60 -9.87
N HIS A 82 -7.44 5.91 -8.85
CA HIS A 82 -8.32 6.54 -7.87
C HIS A 82 -7.49 7.29 -6.82
N ILE A 83 -7.48 8.63 -6.92
CA ILE A 83 -6.92 9.51 -5.90
C ILE A 83 -8.00 9.82 -4.84
N PRO A 84 -7.75 9.58 -3.54
CA PRO A 84 -8.74 9.88 -2.51
C PRO A 84 -9.23 11.33 -2.56
N LYS A 85 -10.56 11.47 -2.43
CA LYS A 85 -11.29 12.76 -2.31
C LYS A 85 -11.28 13.64 -3.56
N THR A 86 -10.97 13.08 -4.73
CA THR A 86 -11.04 13.78 -6.02
C THR A 86 -12.29 13.47 -6.84
N GLY A 87 -13.26 12.73 -6.28
CA GLY A 87 -14.47 12.30 -6.98
C GLY A 87 -14.33 10.91 -7.64
N GLY A 88 -13.34 10.11 -7.23
CA GLY A 88 -13.11 8.77 -7.79
C GLY A 88 -14.34 7.87 -7.73
N THR A 89 -15.09 7.86 -6.62
CA THR A 89 -16.34 7.11 -6.49
C THR A 89 -17.36 7.43 -7.59
N SER A 90 -17.46 8.69 -8.02
CA SER A 90 -18.36 9.08 -9.11
C SER A 90 -17.90 8.55 -10.46
N ILE A 91 -16.58 8.55 -10.72
CA ILE A 91 -16.00 7.98 -11.94
C ILE A 91 -16.19 6.47 -11.99
N GLU A 92 -15.93 5.79 -10.87
CA GLU A 92 -16.09 4.34 -10.78
C GLU A 92 -17.56 3.92 -10.95
N HIS A 93 -18.51 4.70 -10.42
CA HIS A 93 -19.93 4.44 -10.59
C HIS A 93 -20.37 4.57 -12.06
N VAL A 94 -20.00 5.66 -12.73
CA VAL A 94 -20.31 5.85 -14.16
C VAL A 94 -19.63 4.80 -15.03
N ALA A 95 -18.41 4.39 -14.68
CA ALA A 95 -17.72 3.29 -15.35
C ALA A 95 -18.46 1.96 -15.17
N ALA A 96 -18.94 1.68 -13.96
CA ALA A 96 -19.70 0.48 -13.66
C ALA A 96 -21.01 0.39 -14.46
N GLU A 97 -21.74 1.51 -14.62
CA GLU A 97 -22.92 1.58 -15.50
C GLU A 97 -22.62 1.23 -16.96
N LYS A 98 -21.36 1.36 -17.39
CA LYS A 98 -20.87 1.00 -18.72
C LYS A 98 -20.18 -0.36 -18.76
N ASN A 99 -20.32 -1.17 -17.72
CA ASN A 99 -19.66 -2.46 -17.54
C ASN A 99 -18.12 -2.37 -17.56
N ILE A 100 -17.55 -1.26 -17.07
CA ILE A 100 -16.10 -1.05 -16.96
C ILE A 100 -15.69 -1.14 -15.49
N SER A 101 -14.81 -2.09 -15.16
CA SER A 101 -14.30 -2.28 -13.80
C SER A 101 -13.04 -1.45 -13.57
N TRP A 102 -13.21 -0.29 -12.94
CA TRP A 102 -12.12 0.57 -12.50
C TRP A 102 -12.07 0.67 -10.97
N GLY A 103 -10.91 1.06 -10.45
CA GLY A 103 -10.68 1.33 -9.03
C GLY A 103 -11.27 0.24 -8.13
N PHE A 104 -12.10 0.58 -7.14
CA PHE A 104 -12.71 -0.38 -6.20
C PHE A 104 -13.18 -1.69 -6.87
N CYS A 105 -13.93 -1.60 -7.97
CA CYS A 105 -14.47 -2.77 -8.66
C CYS A 105 -13.42 -3.68 -9.28
N LYS A 106 -12.28 -3.14 -9.68
CA LYS A 106 -11.14 -3.90 -10.21
C LYS A 106 -10.42 -4.69 -9.13
N PHE A 107 -10.30 -4.12 -7.93
CA PHE A 107 -9.51 -4.70 -6.84
C PHE A 107 -10.32 -5.63 -5.92
N VAL A 108 -11.62 -5.38 -5.76
CA VAL A 108 -12.48 -6.09 -4.80
C VAL A 108 -13.33 -7.17 -5.47
N GLY A 109 -13.67 -7.00 -6.76
CA GLY A 109 -14.51 -7.93 -7.50
C GLY A 109 -15.98 -7.97 -7.05
N PRO A 110 -16.84 -8.69 -7.78
CA PRO A 110 -18.29 -8.69 -7.55
C PRO A 110 -18.70 -9.38 -6.23
N GLU A 111 -17.96 -10.40 -5.78
CA GLU A 111 -18.30 -11.22 -4.61
C GLU A 111 -18.21 -10.44 -3.28
N LEU A 112 -17.22 -9.55 -3.15
CA LEU A 112 -17.03 -8.70 -1.96
C LEU A 112 -17.80 -7.38 -2.03
N SER A 113 -18.21 -6.93 -3.23
CA SER A 113 -19.04 -5.73 -3.40
C SER A 113 -20.43 -5.86 -2.76
N LEU A 114 -20.96 -7.09 -2.69
CA LEU A 114 -22.28 -7.39 -2.11
C LEU A 114 -22.28 -7.45 -0.57
N LEU A 115 -21.10 -7.54 0.06
CA LEU A 115 -20.96 -7.70 1.52
C LEU A 115 -20.79 -6.36 2.26
N ASN A 116 -20.45 -5.27 1.56
CA ASN A 116 -20.31 -3.92 2.14
C ASN A 116 -21.43 -3.00 1.64
N SER A 117 -22.68 -3.38 1.89
CA SER A 117 -23.87 -2.62 1.51
C SER A 117 -24.11 -1.45 2.47
N ASN A 118 -23.55 -0.30 2.11
CA ASN A 118 -24.17 1.01 2.35
C ASN A 118 -23.76 2.04 1.27
N ASP A 119 -22.62 1.84 0.58
CA ASP A 119 -22.11 2.76 -0.45
C ASP A 119 -21.59 2.06 -1.74
N ALA A 120 -21.72 0.73 -1.83
CA ALA A 120 -21.22 -0.03 -2.97
C ALA A 120 -22.24 -0.05 -4.13
N TYR A 121 -21.95 0.68 -5.21
CA TYR A 121 -22.61 0.47 -6.50
C TYR A 121 -22.23 -0.92 -7.05
N GLU A 122 -23.10 -1.48 -7.89
CA GLU A 122 -22.89 -2.81 -8.45
C GLU A 122 -21.69 -2.81 -9.39
N CYS A 123 -20.63 -3.52 -9.00
CA CYS A 123 -19.46 -3.67 -9.84
C CYS A 123 -19.78 -4.55 -11.07
N PRO A 124 -19.24 -4.23 -12.26
CA PRO A 124 -19.43 -5.06 -13.44
C PRO A 124 -18.92 -6.47 -13.20
N GLY A 125 -19.82 -7.44 -13.32
CA GLY A 125 -19.56 -8.82 -12.95
C GLY A 125 -20.86 -9.56 -12.66
N THR A 126 -21.64 -9.82 -13.71
CA THR A 126 -22.86 -10.61 -13.60
C THR A 126 -22.56 -12.07 -13.29
N TYR A 127 -23.17 -12.58 -12.23
CA TYR A 127 -23.64 -13.96 -12.19
C TYR A 127 -24.54 -14.20 -13.42
N LYS A 128 -23.98 -14.76 -14.49
CA LYS A 128 -24.74 -15.40 -15.58
C LYS A 128 -24.06 -16.72 -15.94
N SER A 129 -24.58 -17.78 -15.32
CA SER A 129 -24.52 -19.18 -15.74
C SER A 129 -23.47 -19.54 -16.81
N ALA A 130 -22.28 -19.96 -16.37
CA ALA A 130 -21.55 -21.02 -17.05
C ALA A 130 -21.58 -22.25 -16.15
N SER A 131 -22.77 -22.83 -15.98
CA SER A 131 -22.88 -24.28 -15.75
C SER A 131 -22.36 -24.97 -17.02
N LYS A 132 -21.04 -25.08 -17.14
CA LYS A 132 -20.40 -26.14 -17.91
C LYS A 132 -19.36 -26.75 -16.99
N GLN A 133 -19.68 -27.98 -16.59
CA GLN A 133 -18.78 -28.88 -15.89
C GLN A 133 -17.39 -28.87 -16.54
N GLY A 134 -16.36 -28.71 -15.73
CA GLY A 134 -15.04 -29.27 -16.08
C GLY A 134 -13.82 -28.38 -15.87
N GLU A 135 -13.94 -27.06 -15.82
CA GLU A 135 -12.79 -26.20 -15.54
C GLU A 135 -12.94 -25.57 -14.16
N LYS A 136 -12.09 -26.03 -13.23
CA LYS A 136 -11.91 -25.41 -11.92
C LYS A 136 -11.54 -23.94 -12.17
N SER A 137 -12.46 -23.03 -11.90
CA SER A 137 -12.11 -21.62 -11.77
C SER A 137 -11.00 -21.54 -10.72
N MET A 138 -9.88 -20.94 -11.11
CA MET A 138 -8.72 -20.60 -10.28
C MET A 138 -9.08 -19.47 -9.30
N PHE A 139 -10.23 -19.59 -8.66
CA PHE A 139 -10.79 -18.69 -7.67
C PHE A 139 -11.35 -19.58 -6.55
N ARG A 140 -10.44 -20.28 -5.90
CA ARG A 140 -10.66 -20.91 -4.60
C ARG A 140 -9.55 -20.40 -3.70
N GLU A 141 -9.95 -19.88 -2.55
CA GLU A 141 -9.12 -19.44 -1.43
C GLU A 141 -8.27 -18.21 -1.68
N GLY A 142 -8.88 -17.04 -1.49
CA GLY A 142 -8.13 -15.81 -1.25
C GLY A 142 -8.88 -14.56 -1.68
N SER A 143 -9.56 -13.92 -0.74
CA SER A 143 -9.16 -12.52 -0.46
C SER A 143 -7.63 -12.48 -0.52
N PHE A 144 -7.05 -11.80 -1.53
CA PHE A 144 -5.61 -11.76 -1.79
C PHE A 144 -4.81 -11.84 -0.48
N PRO A 145 -4.13 -12.96 -0.18
CA PRO A 145 -3.31 -13.05 1.01
C PRO A 145 -2.13 -12.10 0.81
N GLY A 146 -2.20 -10.91 1.42
CA GLY A 146 -1.14 -9.89 1.34
C GLY A 146 -1.55 -8.52 0.79
N LEU A 147 -2.79 -8.34 0.31
CA LEU A 147 -3.35 -7.00 0.01
C LEU A 147 -4.33 -6.52 1.07
N LEU A 148 -4.35 -7.15 2.25
CA LEU A 148 -4.83 -6.43 3.41
C LEU A 148 -3.87 -5.26 3.60
N PRO A 149 -4.36 -4.00 3.57
CA PRO A 149 -3.50 -2.89 3.93
C PRO A 149 -2.89 -3.25 5.28
N ASP A 150 -1.59 -3.03 5.41
CA ASP A 150 -0.99 -2.94 6.74
C ASP A 150 -1.97 -2.13 7.61
N PRO A 151 -2.43 -2.67 8.75
CA PRO A 151 -3.33 -1.95 9.64
C PRO A 151 -2.79 -0.55 10.01
N GLU A 152 -1.48 -0.31 9.88
CA GLU A 152 -0.86 1.00 10.04
C GLU A 152 -1.00 1.93 8.81
N MET A 153 -1.10 1.38 7.59
CA MET A 153 -1.06 2.16 6.35
C MET A 153 -2.44 2.66 5.88
N GLY A 154 -3.54 2.06 6.37
CA GLY A 154 -4.90 2.61 6.31
C GLY A 154 -5.46 2.99 4.92
N CYS A 155 -4.76 2.63 3.84
CA CYS A 155 -5.09 2.94 2.46
C CYS A 155 -5.41 1.64 1.73
N THR A 156 -6.59 1.57 1.14
CA THR A 156 -7.03 0.42 0.36
C THR A 156 -6.25 0.33 -0.96
N SER A 157 -6.09 -0.87 -1.51
CA SER A 157 -5.21 -1.12 -2.66
C SER A 157 -5.54 -0.25 -3.89
N TRP A 158 -6.82 0.05 -4.12
CA TRP A 158 -7.24 0.90 -5.24
C TRP A 158 -6.85 2.38 -5.09
N HIS A 159 -6.34 2.80 -3.93
CA HIS A 159 -5.79 4.15 -3.69
C HIS A 159 -4.26 4.18 -3.69
N LEU A 160 -3.58 3.04 -3.85
CA LEU A 160 -2.12 2.98 -3.91
C LEU A 160 -1.61 3.57 -5.24
N PRO A 161 -0.63 4.47 -5.22
CA PRO A 161 0.03 4.93 -6.44
C PRO A 161 0.61 3.76 -7.26
N PRO A 162 0.54 3.81 -8.61
CA PRO A 162 1.04 2.74 -9.49
C PRO A 162 2.47 2.28 -9.18
N TYR A 163 3.35 3.21 -8.79
CA TYR A 163 4.74 2.91 -8.41
C TYR A 163 4.86 1.85 -7.30
N PHE A 164 3.89 1.76 -6.38
CA PHE A 164 3.94 0.73 -5.33
C PHE A 164 3.70 -0.68 -5.87
N PHE A 165 2.95 -0.83 -6.96
CA PHE A 165 2.71 -2.15 -7.54
C PHE A 165 3.95 -2.71 -8.23
N ASP A 166 4.74 -1.86 -8.89
CA ASP A 166 5.99 -2.30 -9.52
C ASP A 166 7.02 -2.82 -8.48
N ASN A 167 7.01 -2.25 -7.27
CA ASN A 167 7.99 -2.58 -6.23
C ASN A 167 7.50 -3.65 -5.25
N LEU A 168 6.23 -3.61 -4.84
CA LEU A 168 5.68 -4.54 -3.85
C LEU A 168 5.17 -5.84 -4.50
N HIS A 169 4.76 -5.78 -5.77
CA HIS A 169 4.16 -6.90 -6.49
C HIS A 169 4.66 -6.96 -7.94
N PRO A 170 5.96 -7.27 -8.17
CA PRO A 170 6.56 -7.25 -9.51
C PRO A 170 5.86 -8.19 -10.51
N ASP A 171 5.22 -9.26 -10.03
CA ASP A 171 4.46 -10.21 -10.85
C ASP A 171 3.04 -9.74 -11.16
N TYR A 172 2.56 -8.66 -10.54
CA TYR A 172 1.19 -8.16 -10.68
C TYR A 172 1.10 -6.65 -10.51
N ASN A 173 1.11 -5.94 -11.64
CA ASN A 173 0.72 -4.53 -11.70
C ASN A 173 -0.66 -4.39 -12.40
N PRO A 174 -1.73 -3.98 -11.68
CA PRO A 174 -3.07 -3.83 -12.27
C PRO A 174 -3.14 -2.72 -13.33
N TYR A 175 -2.11 -1.88 -13.44
CA TYR A 175 -1.98 -0.80 -14.40
C TYR A 175 -1.04 -1.14 -15.57
N ALA A 176 -0.53 -2.38 -15.63
CA ALA A 176 0.38 -2.81 -16.69
C ALA A 176 -0.29 -2.73 -18.07
N HIS A 177 0.44 -2.17 -19.05
CA HIS A 177 0.00 -2.03 -20.44
C HIS A 177 -1.29 -1.22 -20.64
N ALA A 178 -1.59 -0.30 -19.71
CA ALA A 178 -2.69 0.64 -19.82
C ALA A 178 -2.20 2.07 -20.04
N ASP A 179 -3.03 2.89 -20.69
CA ASP A 179 -2.90 4.34 -20.60
C ASP A 179 -3.64 4.80 -19.35
N LEU A 180 -2.99 5.57 -18.50
CA LEU A 180 -3.52 5.95 -17.19
C LEU A 180 -4.17 7.33 -17.25
N PHE A 181 -5.27 7.48 -16.53
CA PHE A 181 -5.85 8.80 -16.25
C PHE A 181 -6.27 8.89 -14.78
N ALA A 182 -6.31 10.13 -14.29
CA ALA A 182 -6.75 10.44 -12.96
C ALA A 182 -7.59 11.73 -12.98
N VAL A 183 -8.52 11.83 -12.04
CA VAL A 183 -9.20 13.09 -11.75
C VAL A 183 -8.48 13.74 -10.58
N VAL A 184 -8.07 14.99 -10.78
CA VAL A 184 -7.45 15.81 -9.74
C VAL A 184 -8.42 16.89 -9.26
N ARG A 185 -8.23 17.34 -8.03
CA ARG A 185 -9.07 18.35 -7.39
C ARG A 185 -8.19 19.40 -6.72
N ASN A 186 -8.68 20.64 -6.67
CA ASN A 186 -8.00 21.70 -5.91
C ASN A 186 -7.67 21.22 -4.48
N PRO A 187 -6.41 21.35 -4.02
CA PRO A 187 -5.95 20.75 -2.78
C PRO A 187 -6.71 21.24 -1.54
N TYR A 188 -7.10 22.52 -1.51
CA TYR A 188 -7.90 23.08 -0.43
C TYR A 188 -9.27 22.40 -0.33
N THR A 189 -9.97 22.26 -1.46
CA THR A 189 -11.28 21.59 -1.48
C THR A 189 -11.19 20.09 -1.22
N ARG A 190 -10.07 19.45 -1.58
CA ARG A 190 -9.78 18.04 -1.27
C ARG A 190 -9.63 17.84 0.24
N MET A 191 -8.92 18.77 0.90
CA MET A 191 -8.69 18.76 2.34
C MET A 191 -9.98 18.95 3.13
N ILE A 192 -10.83 19.89 2.71
CA ILE A 192 -12.20 20.05 3.27
C ILE A 192 -12.98 18.74 3.15
N SER A 193 -12.96 18.11 1.97
CA SER A 193 -13.68 16.85 1.75
C SER A 193 -13.19 15.70 2.63
N GLU A 194 -11.89 15.64 2.93
CA GLU A 194 -11.31 14.67 3.87
C GLU A 194 -11.76 14.95 5.30
N TYR A 195 -11.71 16.20 5.75
CA TYR A 195 -12.13 16.61 7.10
C TYR A 195 -13.57 16.18 7.39
N TYR A 196 -14.52 16.56 6.53
CA TYR A 196 -15.93 16.16 6.69
C TYR A 196 -16.13 14.64 6.59
N TYR A 197 -15.36 13.95 5.76
CA TYR A 197 -15.45 12.50 5.64
C TYR A 197 -15.03 11.78 6.93
N ARG A 198 -13.90 12.20 7.52
CA ARG A 198 -13.40 11.65 8.78
C ARG A 198 -14.32 12.00 9.95
N GLY A 199 -14.81 13.24 10.01
CA GLY A 199 -15.76 13.68 11.02
C GLY A 199 -17.02 12.82 11.08
N LYS A 200 -17.59 12.48 9.91
CA LYS A 200 -18.76 11.59 9.81
C LYS A 200 -18.45 10.15 10.24
N GLN A 201 -17.27 9.62 9.90
CA GLN A 201 -16.88 8.25 10.27
C GLN A 201 -16.71 8.08 11.79
N ILE A 202 -16.27 9.11 12.48
CA ILE A 202 -16.02 9.04 13.93
C ILE A 202 -17.34 9.03 14.73
N ARG A 203 -18.51 9.35 14.14
CA ARG A 203 -19.84 9.37 14.81
C ARG A 203 -19.92 10.20 16.12
N LEU A 204 -18.92 11.02 16.42
CA LEU A 204 -18.84 11.80 17.67
C LEU A 204 -19.19 13.28 17.49
N GLU A 205 -19.53 13.74 16.28
CA GLU A 205 -19.66 15.18 15.99
C GLU A 205 -21.00 15.52 15.33
N THR A 206 -21.67 16.55 15.82
CA THR A 206 -22.85 17.13 15.16
C THR A 206 -22.43 17.94 13.93
N ASN A 207 -23.37 18.20 13.01
CA ASN A 207 -23.09 19.03 11.84
C ASN A 207 -22.62 20.44 12.24
N GLU A 208 -23.09 20.97 13.38
CA GLU A 208 -22.67 22.26 13.91
C GLU A 208 -21.19 22.23 14.32
N GLN A 209 -20.73 21.17 14.98
CA GLN A 209 -19.33 21.02 15.37
C GLN A 209 -18.40 20.86 14.17
N LEU A 210 -18.83 20.16 13.12
CA LEU A 210 -18.06 20.01 11.88
C LEU A 210 -17.98 21.30 11.05
N ASN A 211 -18.83 22.28 11.32
CA ASN A 211 -18.80 23.56 10.61
C ASN A 211 -18.01 24.64 11.38
N ASP A 212 -17.36 24.27 12.48
CA ASP A 212 -16.51 25.16 13.26
C ASP A 212 -15.10 25.28 12.63
N PRO A 213 -14.68 26.48 12.17
CA PRO A 213 -13.36 26.67 11.59
C PRO A 213 -12.21 26.45 12.59
N GLU A 214 -12.41 26.69 13.88
CA GLU A 214 -11.37 26.45 14.90
C GLU A 214 -11.07 24.95 14.99
N ARG A 215 -12.13 24.14 15.04
CA ARG A 215 -12.03 22.67 15.03
C ARG A 215 -11.35 22.13 13.79
N MET A 216 -11.65 22.68 12.60
CA MET A 216 -10.97 22.28 11.37
C MET A 216 -9.47 22.61 11.45
N ASN A 217 -9.11 23.79 11.95
CA ASN A 217 -7.71 24.20 12.09
C ASN A 217 -6.95 23.31 13.07
N GLU A 218 -7.55 22.98 14.22
CA GLU A 218 -6.96 22.04 15.18
C GLU A 218 -6.72 20.66 14.56
N TRP A 219 -7.69 20.14 13.80
CA TRP A 219 -7.54 18.87 13.08
C TRP A 219 -6.41 18.94 12.05
N LEU A 220 -6.32 20.04 11.29
CA LEU A 220 -5.26 20.23 10.30
C LEU A 220 -3.88 20.26 10.94
N GLU A 221 -3.71 21.05 12.00
CA GLU A 221 -2.45 21.14 12.72
C GLU A 221 -2.03 19.77 13.26
N PHE A 222 -2.97 19.03 13.84
CA PHE A 222 -2.72 17.68 14.32
C PHE A 222 -2.24 16.76 13.18
N ARG A 223 -2.95 16.73 12.05
CA ARG A 223 -2.59 15.88 10.90
C ARG A 223 -1.24 16.27 10.28
N LEU A 224 -0.93 17.57 10.21
CA LEU A 224 0.36 18.06 9.74
C LEU A 224 1.49 17.63 10.68
N LYS A 225 1.33 17.79 12.00
CA LYS A 225 2.31 17.35 13.00
C LYS A 225 2.55 15.84 12.90
N GLU A 226 1.50 15.03 12.77
CA GLU A 226 1.63 13.58 12.60
C GLU A 226 2.38 13.21 11.32
N ARG A 227 2.12 13.91 10.21
CA ARG A 227 2.82 13.68 8.95
C ARG A 227 4.27 14.14 8.98
N LEU A 228 4.58 15.24 9.67
CA LEU A 228 5.95 15.71 9.83
C LEU A 228 6.81 14.75 10.65
N LYS A 229 6.24 14.13 11.71
CA LYS A 229 6.92 13.05 12.45
C LYS A 229 7.27 11.86 11.57
N LEU A 230 6.44 11.60 10.57
CA LEU A 230 6.68 10.53 9.62
C LEU A 230 7.82 10.90 8.68
N ILE A 231 8.01 12.15 8.24
CA ILE A 231 9.09 12.51 7.30
C ILE A 231 10.49 12.08 7.77
N ASP A 232 10.73 11.97 9.08
CA ASP A 232 12.00 11.50 9.65
C ASP A 232 12.17 9.96 9.65
N HIS A 233 11.20 9.20 9.11
CA HIS A 233 11.24 7.74 9.05
C HIS A 233 12.07 7.24 7.85
N PRO A 234 12.88 6.17 7.98
CA PRO A 234 13.78 5.67 6.93
C PRO A 234 13.13 5.07 5.67
N TYR A 235 11.80 5.07 5.59
CA TYR A 235 11.08 4.62 4.41
C TYR A 235 10.55 5.85 3.63
N PRO A 236 10.90 5.99 2.34
CA PRO A 236 10.37 7.08 1.52
C PRO A 236 8.87 6.85 1.27
N TRP A 237 8.08 7.89 1.54
CA TRP A 237 6.66 8.01 1.17
C TRP A 237 6.51 8.19 -0.34
#